data_AF-A0A7C1JU58-F1
#
_entry.id   AF-A0A7C1JU58-F1
#
_cell.length_a   1.000
_cell.length_b   1.000
_cell.length_c   1.000
_cell.angle_alpha   90.00
_cell.angle_beta   90.00
_cell.angle_gamma   90.00
#
_symmetry.space_group_name_H-M   'P 1'
#
loop_
_entity.id
_entity.type
_entity.pdbx_description
1 polymer ?
#
loop_
_entity_poly.entity_id
_entity_poly.type
_entity_poly.pdbx_seq_one_letter_code
_entity_poly.pdbx_strand_id
1 'polypeptide(L)' 'DYKIGCKECHHEWDQKPGTQPKKCSACHKEQAQGKIVGLMQAYHKNCMGCHKELQKQGKPTGPTTKCNDCHKKS' A
#
# COMPACT_ATOMS: atom_id res chain seq x y z
N ASP A 1 -8.48 5.30 -15.59
CA ASP A 1 -7.03 5.33 -15.32
C ASP A 1 -6.80 6.11 -14.04
N TYR A 2 -6.27 5.47 -12.99
CA TYR A 2 -6.15 6.09 -11.66
C TYR A 2 -4.94 7.04 -11.55
N LYS A 3 -4.10 7.16 -12.59
CA LYS A 3 -2.89 8.01 -12.63
C LYS A 3 -1.94 7.81 -11.44
N ILE A 4 -1.90 6.61 -10.86
CA ILE A 4 -1.01 6.26 -9.75
C ILE A 4 0.31 5.76 -10.35
N GLY A 5 1.41 6.44 -10.01
CA GLY A 5 2.75 6.02 -10.44
C GLY A 5 3.18 4.71 -9.78
N CYS A 6 3.96 3.88 -10.47
CA CYS A 6 4.35 2.58 -9.94
C CYS A 6 5.15 2.66 -8.63
N LYS A 7 5.95 3.73 -8.47
CA LYS A 7 6.78 4.00 -7.29
C LYS A 7 6.00 4.50 -6.08
N GLU A 8 4.75 4.94 -6.26
CA GLU A 8 3.90 5.35 -5.13
C GLU A 8 3.65 4.18 -4.17
N CYS A 9 3.57 2.96 -4.72
CA CYS A 9 3.48 1.73 -3.95
C CYS A 9 4.82 0.99 -3.85
N HIS A 10 5.55 0.90 -4.96
CA HIS A 10 6.83 0.21 -5.03
C HIS A 10 7.99 1.16 -4.76
N HIS A 11 8.06 1.69 -3.55
CA HIS A 11 9.00 2.75 -3.16
C HIS A 11 10.49 2.38 -3.27
N GLU A 12 10.83 1.09 -3.31
CA GLU A 12 12.20 0.60 -3.54
C GLU A 12 12.47 0.11 -4.96
N TRP A 13 11.49 0.17 -5.88
CA TRP A 13 11.67 -0.35 -7.22
C TRP A 13 12.44 0.66 -8.08
N ASP A 14 13.58 0.26 -8.62
CA ASP A 14 14.44 1.10 -9.47
C ASP A 14 13.88 1.30 -10.90
N GLN A 15 12.80 0.60 -11.27
CA GLN A 15 12.14 0.67 -12.57
C GLN A 15 13.06 0.39 -13.77
N LYS A 16 14.15 -0.37 -13.57
CA LYS A 16 15.02 -0.73 -14.68
C LYS A 16 14.28 -1.66 -15.67
N PRO A 17 14.52 -1.51 -16.99
CA PRO A 17 13.94 -2.42 -17.99
C PRO A 17 14.19 -3.88 -17.65
N GLY A 18 13.15 -4.72 -17.76
CA GLY A 18 13.23 -6.15 -17.46
C GLY A 18 13.17 -6.51 -15.96
N THR A 19 13.08 -5.53 -15.05
CA THR A 19 12.91 -5.81 -13.62
C THR A 19 11.44 -5.77 -13.21
N GLN A 20 11.07 -6.59 -12.23
CA GLN A 20 9.74 -6.58 -11.61
C GLN A 20 9.84 -6.09 -10.17
N PRO A 21 8.84 -5.35 -9.69
CA PRO A 21 8.81 -4.95 -8.30
C PRO A 21 8.68 -6.18 -7.38
N LYS A 22 9.34 -6.13 -6.22
CA LYS A 22 9.18 -7.15 -5.19
C LYS A 22 7.84 -7.01 -4.47
N LYS A 23 7.33 -8.12 -3.94
CA LYS A 23 6.19 -8.11 -3.01
C LYS A 23 6.56 -7.35 -1.74
N CYS A 24 5.60 -6.68 -1.11
CA CYS A 24 5.79 -5.98 0.17
C CYS A 24 6.41 -6.91 1.24
N SER A 25 5.95 -8.16 1.29
CA SER A 25 6.41 -9.20 2.23
C SER A 25 7.84 -9.68 2.01
N ALA A 26 8.49 -9.29 0.91
CA ALA A 26 9.91 -9.54 0.71
C ALA A 26 10.75 -8.85 1.79
N CYS A 27 10.39 -7.60 2.15
CA CYS A 27 11.09 -6.79 3.15
C CYS A 27 10.24 -6.53 4.40
N HIS A 28 8.96 -6.16 4.25
CA HIS A 28 8.06 -5.95 5.38
C HIS A 28 7.56 -7.30 5.91
N LYS A 29 8.24 -7.84 6.93
CA LYS A 29 7.83 -9.08 7.60
C LYS A 29 6.66 -8.82 8.55
N GLU A 30 6.12 -9.88 9.15
CA GLU A 30 5.01 -9.77 10.12
C GLU A 30 5.32 -8.75 11.21
N GLN A 31 6.53 -8.84 11.77
CA GLN A 31 7.06 -7.91 12.76
C GLN A 31 7.94 -6.84 12.10
N ALA A 32 7.97 -5.66 12.70
CA ALA A 32 8.88 -4.60 12.30
C ALA A 32 10.33 -4.98 12.58
N GLN A 33 11.25 -4.54 11.73
CA GLN A 33 12.68 -4.81 11.83
C GLN A 33 13.47 -3.52 11.60
N GLY A 34 14.01 -2.95 12.67
CA GLY A 34 14.70 -1.67 12.62
C GLY A 34 13.81 -0.56 12.06
N LYS A 35 14.20 0.01 10.92
CA LYS A 35 13.45 1.06 10.22
C LYS A 35 12.33 0.51 9.32
N ILE A 36 12.28 -0.81 9.09
CA ILE A 36 11.27 -1.44 8.24
C ILE A 36 10.03 -1.76 9.10
N VAL A 37 8.90 -1.13 8.77
CA VAL A 37 7.62 -1.41 9.45
C VAL A 37 7.12 -2.82 9.15
N GLY A 38 6.30 -3.37 10.05
CA GLY A 38 5.66 -4.67 9.81
C GLY A 38 4.68 -4.62 8.63
N LEU A 39 4.38 -5.80 8.06
CA LEU A 39 3.59 -5.97 6.84
C LEU A 39 2.18 -5.38 6.97
N MET A 40 1.53 -5.65 8.10
CA MET A 40 0.20 -5.10 8.40
C MET A 40 0.23 -3.57 8.40
N GLN A 41 1.23 -2.97 9.04
CA GLN A 41 1.39 -1.53 9.08
C GLN A 41 1.74 -0.94 7.71
N ALA A 42 2.54 -1.64 6.90
CA ALA A 42 2.85 -1.22 5.53
C ALA A 42 1.57 -1.09 4.69
N TYR A 43 0.71 -2.10 4.71
CA TYR A 43 -0.58 -2.04 4.01
C TYR A 43 -1.53 -0.98 4.58
N HIS A 44 -1.70 -0.92 5.90
CA HIS A 44 -2.62 0.05 6.50
C HIS A 44 -2.15 1.49 6.31
N LYS A 45 -0.84 1.77 6.36
CA LYS A 45 -0.33 3.11 6.08
C LYS A 45 -0.49 3.48 4.62
N ASN A 46 -0.16 2.57 3.69
CA ASN A 46 -0.19 2.89 2.28
C ASN A 46 -1.62 2.90 1.73
N CYS A 47 -2.32 1.76 1.81
CA CYS A 47 -3.65 1.59 1.22
C CYS A 47 -4.69 2.48 1.91
N MET A 48 -4.83 2.38 3.24
CA MET A 48 -5.84 3.17 3.95
C MET A 48 -5.44 4.65 4.01
N GLY A 49 -4.14 4.97 4.04
CA GLY A 49 -3.66 6.36 4.02
C GLY A 49 -4.04 7.06 2.72
N CYS A 50 -3.69 6.46 1.58
CA CYS A 50 -4.08 6.98 0.27
C CYS A 50 -5.60 7.12 0.15
N HIS A 51 -6.35 6.09 0.55
CA HIS A 51 -7.81 6.16 0.48
C HIS A 51 -8.41 7.27 1.34
N LYS A 52 -7.87 7.49 2.55
CA LYS A 52 -8.31 8.59 3.43
C LYS A 52 -8.02 9.94 2.81
N GLU A 53 -6.88 10.09 2.14
CA GLU A 53 -6.51 11.33 1.48
C GLU A 53 -7.44 11.63 0.29
N LEU A 54 -7.70 10.63 -0.55
CA LEU A 54 -8.63 10.74 -1.66
C LEU A 54 -10.06 11.05 -1.18
N GLN A 55 -10.49 10.42 -0.08
CA GLN A 55 -11.79 10.72 0.55
C GLN A 55 -11.88 12.18 0.99
N LYS A 56 -10.82 12.73 1.62
CA LYS A 56 -10.77 14.14 2.02
C LYS A 56 -10.80 15.09 0.82
N GLN A 57 -10.24 14.67 -0.32
CA GLN A 57 -10.28 15.42 -1.57
C GLN A 57 -11.62 15.29 -2.32
N GLY A 58 -12.60 14.56 -1.78
CA GLY A 58 -13.88 14.30 -2.45
C GLY A 58 -13.76 13.42 -3.70
N LYS A 59 -12.64 12.69 -3.86
CA LYS A 59 -12.40 11.82 -5.02
C LYS A 59 -12.92 10.41 -4.76
N PRO A 60 -13.33 9.69 -5.82
CA PRO A 60 -13.63 8.25 -5.71
C PRO A 60 -12.44 7.51 -5.12
N THR A 61 -12.71 6.66 -4.12
CA THR A 61 -11.68 5.92 -3.40
C THR A 61 -12.24 4.61 -2.84
N GLY A 62 -11.33 3.69 -2.50
CA GLY A 62 -11.66 2.50 -1.75
C GLY A 62 -11.93 2.77 -0.26
N PRO A 63 -12.17 1.70 0.53
CA PRO A 63 -12.47 1.78 1.95
C PRO A 63 -11.35 2.41 2.79
N THR A 64 -11.72 3.19 3.80
CA THR A 64 -10.79 4.00 4.59
C THR A 64 -10.61 3.55 6.04
N THR A 65 -11.63 2.93 6.66
CA THR A 65 -11.60 2.61 8.11
C THR A 65 -12.20 1.26 8.48
N LYS A 66 -13.25 0.80 7.79
CA LYS A 66 -13.91 -0.48 8.11
C LYS A 66 -13.05 -1.66 7.68
N CYS A 67 -12.60 -2.46 8.65
CA CYS A 67 -11.71 -3.60 8.42
C CYS A 67 -12.27 -4.58 7.39
N ASN A 68 -13.57 -4.90 7.49
CA ASN A 68 -14.23 -5.91 6.66
C ASN A 68 -14.48 -5.43 5.21
N ASP A 69 -14.37 -4.14 4.93
CA ASP A 69 -14.52 -3.64 3.56
C ASP A 69 -13.27 -3.94 2.73
N CYS A 70 -12.10 -4.04 3.38
CA CYS A 70 -10.85 -4.53 2.79
C CYS A 70 -10.68 -6.05 2.98
N HIS A 71 -10.89 -6.52 4.21
CA HIS A 71 -10.74 -7.92 4.62
C HIS A 71 -12.09 -8.63 4.51
N LYS A 72 -12.65 -8.63 3.30
CA LYS A 72 -13.90 -9.36 3.04
C LYS A 72 -13.68 -10.82 3.38
N LYS A 73 -14.52 -11.35 4.28
CA LYS A 73 -14.63 -12.79 4.46
C LYS A 73 -15.34 -13.34 3.22
N SER A 74 -14.66 -14.22 2.51
CA SER A 74 -15.27 -15.05 1.48
C SER A 74 -16.13 -16.13 2.13
#